data_AF-A0A1F9WN47-F1
#
_entry.id   AF-A0A1F9WN47-F1
#
_cell.length_a   1.000
_cell.length_b   1.000
_cell.length_c   1.000
_cell.angle_alpha   90.00
_cell.angle_beta   90.00
_cell.angle_gamma   90.00
#
_symmetry.space_group_name_H-M   'P 1'
#
loop_
_entity.id
_entity.type
_entity.pdbx_description
1 polymer ?
#
loop_
_entity_poly.entity_id
_entity_poly.type
_entity_poly.pdbx_seq_one_letter_code
_entity_poly.pdbx_strand_id
1 'polypeptide(L)'
;MEPVNFEIYSPVRNTINKALGVVVKVAAENITIQPLSGDRMTFRSQYLAPAAPEEAAALAPLIARLKQEETDRDKAKAQPDPALIRAEFDKFLHHIAVRSPAQAKAFGEFWAGVLAAAGDSPGTTWEMKPNSARTPGPVLKAYNAATQKWVYCLTFLAGWGLRMEIKKEFLPPGCERLFPIDHAMFGAGRAVELIYSKFPADKQKPYLDCITEIYRKIRPEA
;
A
#
# COMPACT_ATOMS: atom_id res chain seq x y z
N MET A 1 -7.40 6.12 -41.40
CA MET A 1 -8.29 6.34 -40.23
C MET A 1 -7.58 7.32 -39.33
N GLU A 2 -8.18 8.48 -39.06
CA GLU A 2 -7.63 9.42 -38.10
C GLU A 2 -7.63 8.80 -36.69
N PRO A 3 -6.60 9.03 -35.87
CA PRO A 3 -6.56 8.51 -34.52
C PRO A 3 -7.65 9.17 -33.68
N VAL A 4 -8.59 8.35 -33.18
CA VAL A 4 -9.59 8.82 -32.20
C VAL A 4 -8.85 9.10 -30.90
N ASN A 5 -8.78 10.38 -30.53
CA ASN A 5 -8.26 10.78 -29.23
C ASN A 5 -9.34 10.54 -28.17
N PHE A 6 -9.03 9.67 -27.20
CA PHE A 6 -9.89 9.41 -26.05
C PHE A 6 -9.44 10.27 -24.87
N GLU A 7 -10.39 10.88 -24.15
CA GLU A 7 -10.13 11.62 -22.92
C GLU A 7 -10.55 10.80 -21.69
N ILE A 8 -9.94 11.07 -20.53
CA ILE A 8 -10.38 10.48 -19.27
C ILE A 8 -11.85 10.86 -19.03
N TYR A 9 -12.63 9.89 -18.57
CA TYR A 9 -14.08 9.95 -18.41
C TYR A 9 -14.91 9.91 -19.70
N SER A 10 -14.28 9.76 -20.87
CA SER A 10 -15.03 9.50 -22.10
C SER A 10 -15.75 8.15 -22.03
N PRO A 11 -17.04 8.09 -22.38
CA PRO A 11 -17.76 6.84 -22.54
C PRO A 11 -17.35 6.17 -23.85
N VAL A 12 -16.98 4.90 -23.80
CA VAL A 12 -16.49 4.14 -24.94
C VAL A 12 -17.14 2.78 -25.03
N ARG A 13 -17.18 2.27 -26.26
CA ARG A 13 -17.63 0.92 -26.60
C ARG A 13 -16.51 0.16 -27.27
N ASN A 14 -16.30 -1.08 -26.85
CA ASN A 14 -15.40 -1.99 -27.54
C ASN A 14 -16.02 -2.44 -28.87
N THR A 15 -15.27 -2.29 -29.97
CA THR A 15 -15.78 -2.56 -31.32
C THR A 15 -15.97 -4.05 -31.60
N ILE A 16 -15.24 -4.92 -30.90
CA ILE A 16 -15.26 -6.38 -31.04
C ILE A 16 -16.41 -6.99 -30.23
N ASN A 17 -16.35 -6.88 -28.90
CA ASN A 17 -17.30 -7.56 -28.00
C ASN A 17 -18.46 -6.68 -27.53
N LYS A 18 -18.52 -5.43 -28.02
CA LYS A 18 -19.58 -4.45 -27.72
C LYS A 18 -19.68 -4.05 -26.24
N ALA A 19 -18.70 -4.38 -25.41
CA ALA A 19 -18.68 -3.99 -24.00
C ALA A 19 -18.59 -2.46 -23.86
N LEU A 20 -19.31 -1.92 -22.88
CA LEU A 20 -19.31 -0.50 -22.53
C LEU A 20 -18.38 -0.23 -21.34
N GLY A 21 -17.70 0.92 -21.37
CA GLY A 21 -16.88 1.36 -20.25
C GLY A 21 -16.54 2.84 -20.32
N VAL A 22 -15.92 3.31 -19.24
CA VAL A 22 -15.46 4.70 -19.10
C VAL A 22 -13.95 4.71 -19.12
N VAL A 23 -13.34 5.58 -19.93
CA VAL A 23 -11.89 5.73 -19.98
C VAL A 23 -11.38 6.24 -18.63
N VAL A 24 -10.40 5.56 -18.04
CA VAL A 24 -9.78 5.93 -16.75
C VAL A 24 -8.27 6.21 -16.87
N LYS A 25 -7.65 5.83 -17.99
CA LYS A 25 -6.24 6.13 -18.30
C LYS A 25 -6.00 6.09 -19.80
N VAL A 26 -5.18 7.00 -20.29
CA VAL A 26 -4.71 7.07 -21.67
C VAL A 26 -3.19 7.02 -21.66
N ALA A 27 -2.60 6.06 -22.35
CA ALA A 27 -1.15 5.88 -22.44
C ALA A 27 -0.76 5.53 -23.87
N ALA A 28 -0.53 6.56 -24.69
CA ALA A 28 -0.37 6.45 -26.14
C ALA A 28 -1.57 5.68 -26.76
N GLU A 29 -1.31 4.56 -27.43
CA GLU A 29 -2.36 3.73 -28.03
C GLU A 29 -3.12 2.85 -27.02
N ASN A 30 -2.64 2.74 -25.78
CA ASN A 30 -3.26 1.90 -24.76
C ASN A 30 -4.24 2.72 -23.91
N ILE A 31 -5.50 2.31 -23.96
CA ILE A 31 -6.61 2.95 -23.27
C ILE A 31 -7.13 2.00 -22.20
N THR A 32 -7.05 2.40 -20.92
CA THR A 32 -7.66 1.65 -19.82
C THR A 32 -9.07 2.15 -19.60
N ILE A 33 -10.02 1.22 -19.56
CA ILE A 33 -11.44 1.49 -19.31
C ILE A 33 -11.87 0.80 -18.02
N GLN A 34 -12.80 1.44 -17.31
CA GLN A 34 -13.59 0.83 -16.25
C GLN A 34 -14.93 0.39 -16.84
N PRO A 35 -15.21 -0.92 -16.95
CA PRO A 35 -16.53 -1.41 -17.31
C PRO A 35 -17.55 -1.17 -16.19
N LEU A 36 -18.86 -1.25 -16.52
CA LEU A 36 -19.96 -1.20 -15.54
C LEU A 36 -19.82 -2.27 -14.45
N SER A 37 -19.31 -3.43 -14.82
CA SER A 37 -19.03 -4.54 -13.91
C SER A 37 -17.64 -5.13 -14.22
N GLY A 38 -16.92 -5.49 -13.16
CA GLY A 38 -15.60 -6.10 -13.24
C GLY A 38 -14.43 -5.12 -13.11
N ASP A 39 -13.23 -5.66 -13.31
CA ASP A 39 -11.97 -4.95 -13.13
C ASP A 39 -11.64 -4.06 -14.33
N ARG A 40 -10.71 -3.12 -14.12
CA ARG A 40 -10.18 -2.26 -15.18
C ARG A 40 -9.51 -3.10 -16.26
N MET A 41 -9.81 -2.78 -17.51
CA MET A 41 -9.26 -3.48 -18.68
C MET A 41 -8.53 -2.50 -19.58
N THR A 42 -7.47 -2.94 -20.24
CA THR A 42 -6.72 -2.09 -21.20
C THR A 42 -6.88 -2.63 -22.61
N PHE A 43 -7.22 -1.74 -23.53
CA PHE A 43 -7.40 -2.04 -24.95
C PHE A 43 -6.54 -1.10 -25.80
N ARG A 44 -6.20 -1.51 -27.01
CA ARG A 44 -5.67 -0.56 -28.01
C ARG A 44 -6.80 0.35 -28.49
N SER A 45 -6.49 1.62 -28.76
CA SER A 45 -7.43 2.65 -29.22
C SER A 45 -8.25 2.22 -30.44
N GLN A 46 -7.65 1.47 -31.38
CA GLN A 46 -8.32 0.95 -32.58
C GLN A 46 -9.50 -0.01 -32.29
N TYR A 47 -9.56 -0.58 -31.08
CA TYR A 47 -10.64 -1.48 -30.66
C TYR A 47 -11.72 -0.76 -29.85
N LEU A 48 -11.62 0.56 -29.71
CA LEU A 48 -12.59 1.38 -29.02
C LEU A 48 -13.21 2.37 -29.99
N ALA A 49 -14.48 2.66 -29.76
CA ALA A 49 -15.20 3.76 -30.39
C ALA A 49 -15.92 4.56 -29.31
N PRO A 50 -16.23 5.85 -29.55
CA PRO A 50 -17.15 6.59 -28.71
C PRO A 50 -18.47 5.84 -28.54
N ALA A 51 -19.00 5.81 -27.32
CA ALA A 51 -20.31 5.20 -27.07
C ALA A 51 -21.41 6.05 -27.73
N ALA A 52 -22.49 5.40 -28.19
CA ALA A 52 -23.67 6.12 -28.68
C ALA A 52 -24.33 6.92 -27.54
N PRO A 53 -25.13 7.98 -27.83
CA PRO A 53 -25.74 8.81 -26.79
C PRO A 53 -26.51 8.04 -25.72
N GLU A 54 -27.23 6.99 -26.11
CA GLU A 54 -28.01 6.12 -25.22
C GLU A 54 -27.09 5.28 -24.32
N GLU A 55 -25.99 4.80 -24.86
CA GLU A 55 -24.97 4.01 -24.14
C GLU A 55 -24.18 4.92 -23.19
N ALA A 56 -23.88 6.14 -23.60
CA ALA A 56 -23.23 7.15 -22.78
C ALA A 56 -24.11 7.54 -21.58
N ALA A 57 -25.43 7.65 -21.77
CA ALA A 57 -26.38 7.90 -20.69
C ALA A 57 -26.36 6.78 -19.63
N ALA A 58 -26.26 5.51 -20.05
CA ALA A 58 -26.14 4.37 -19.13
C ALA A 58 -24.83 4.39 -18.31
N LEU A 59 -23.77 5.03 -18.82
CA LEU A 59 -22.48 5.17 -18.15
C LEU A 59 -22.38 6.41 -17.24
N ALA A 60 -23.35 7.33 -17.30
CA ALA A 60 -23.31 8.57 -16.52
C ALA A 60 -23.15 8.36 -14.99
N PRO A 61 -23.83 7.38 -14.34
CA PRO A 61 -23.61 7.11 -12.91
C PRO A 61 -22.18 6.66 -12.60
N LEU A 62 -21.59 5.85 -13.48
CA LEU A 62 -20.21 5.38 -13.33
C LEU A 62 -19.22 6.55 -13.50
N ILE A 63 -19.44 7.43 -14.47
CA ILE A 63 -18.62 8.64 -14.66
C ILE A 63 -18.68 9.51 -13.41
N ALA A 64 -19.89 9.76 -12.87
CA ALA A 64 -20.07 10.55 -11.65
C ALA A 64 -19.31 9.93 -10.46
N ARG A 65 -19.43 8.60 -10.26
CA ARG A 65 -18.70 7.89 -9.22
C ARG A 65 -17.19 8.02 -9.38
N LEU A 66 -16.67 7.82 -10.59
CA LEU A 66 -15.22 7.89 -10.84
C LEU A 66 -14.65 9.31 -10.66
N LYS A 67 -15.42 10.36 -11.00
CA LYS A 67 -15.06 11.75 -10.72
C LYS A 67 -15.09 12.06 -9.22
N GLN A 68 -16.07 11.51 -8.51
CA GLN A 68 -16.15 11.63 -7.05
C GLN A 68 -14.98 10.93 -6.36
N GLU A 69 -14.63 9.71 -6.78
CA GLU A 69 -13.47 8.97 -6.27
C GLU A 69 -12.15 9.70 -6.52
N GLU A 70 -11.98 10.36 -7.67
CA GLU A 70 -10.82 11.21 -7.94
C GLU A 70 -10.79 12.43 -7.03
N THR A 71 -11.91 13.11 -6.87
CA THR A 71 -12.04 14.24 -5.95
C THR A 71 -11.73 13.84 -4.51
N ASP A 72 -12.21 12.67 -4.06
CA ASP A 72 -11.97 12.14 -2.72
C ASP A 72 -10.54 11.63 -2.52
N ARG A 73 -9.86 11.18 -3.60
CA ARG A 73 -8.43 10.84 -3.56
C ARG A 73 -7.58 12.08 -3.29
N ASP A 74 -8.00 13.22 -3.80
CA ASP A 74 -7.26 14.48 -3.68
C ASP A 74 -7.62 15.26 -2.40
N LYS A 75 -8.70 14.87 -1.70
CA LYS A 75 -8.98 15.37 -0.35
C LYS A 75 -7.93 14.89 0.64
N ALA A 76 -7.46 15.80 1.49
CA ALA A 76 -6.65 15.44 2.66
C ALA A 76 -7.45 14.46 3.53
N LYS A 77 -6.99 13.21 3.62
CA LYS A 77 -7.57 12.24 4.56
C LYS A 77 -7.42 12.81 5.96
N ALA A 78 -8.49 12.80 6.75
CA ALA A 78 -8.43 13.14 8.16
C ALA A 78 -7.29 12.33 8.80
N GLN A 79 -6.48 13.00 9.64
CA GLN A 79 -5.45 12.29 10.37
C GLN A 79 -6.13 11.20 11.22
N PRO A 80 -5.68 9.94 11.11
CA PRO A 80 -6.29 8.86 11.85
C PRO A 80 -6.03 9.06 13.36
N ASP A 81 -7.05 8.81 14.17
CA ASP A 81 -6.98 8.96 15.63
C ASP A 81 -5.91 8.02 16.22
N PRO A 82 -4.84 8.56 16.84
CA PRO A 82 -3.79 7.75 17.44
C PRO A 82 -4.28 6.75 18.50
N ALA A 83 -5.34 7.09 19.25
CA ALA A 83 -5.90 6.21 20.27
C ALA A 83 -6.58 4.99 19.64
N LEU A 84 -7.30 5.18 18.53
CA LEU A 84 -7.92 4.08 17.78
C LEU A 84 -6.85 3.16 17.17
N ILE A 85 -5.76 3.72 16.64
CA ILE A 85 -4.65 2.92 16.09
C ILE A 85 -4.04 2.01 17.17
N ARG A 86 -3.81 2.55 18.37
CA ARG A 86 -3.29 1.77 19.51
C ARG A 86 -4.28 0.68 19.92
N ALA A 87 -5.56 1.00 20.03
CA ALA A 87 -6.59 0.03 20.38
C ALA A 87 -6.66 -1.13 19.36
N GLU A 88 -6.53 -0.84 18.05
CA GLU A 88 -6.46 -1.89 17.02
C GLU A 88 -5.18 -2.71 17.11
N PHE A 89 -4.04 -2.10 17.46
CA PHE A 89 -2.80 -2.83 17.71
C PHE A 89 -2.92 -3.76 18.93
N ASP A 90 -3.54 -3.32 20.01
CA ASP A 90 -3.75 -4.14 21.22
C ASP A 90 -4.66 -5.35 20.90
N LYS A 91 -5.72 -5.16 20.10
CA LYS A 91 -6.55 -6.26 19.60
C LYS A 91 -5.74 -7.24 18.75
N PHE A 92 -4.87 -6.72 17.87
CA PHE A 92 -3.99 -7.54 17.03
C PHE A 92 -3.04 -8.39 17.90
N LEU A 93 -2.37 -7.79 18.89
CA LEU A 93 -1.53 -8.51 19.84
C LEU A 93 -2.31 -9.57 20.62
N HIS A 94 -3.49 -9.21 21.12
CA HIS A 94 -4.35 -10.12 21.88
C HIS A 94 -4.72 -11.36 21.04
N HIS A 95 -5.11 -11.15 19.78
CA HIS A 95 -5.45 -12.25 18.86
C HIS A 95 -4.30 -13.23 18.65
N ILE A 96 -3.07 -12.71 18.58
CA ILE A 96 -1.86 -13.53 18.48
C ILE A 96 -1.63 -14.28 19.80
N ALA A 97 -1.75 -13.58 20.92
CA ALA A 97 -1.49 -14.13 22.25
C ALA A 97 -2.40 -15.32 22.57
N VAL A 98 -3.66 -15.30 22.13
CA VAL A 98 -4.60 -16.42 22.29
C VAL A 98 -4.08 -17.72 21.66
N ARG A 99 -3.37 -17.64 20.53
CA ARG A 99 -2.89 -18.82 19.77
C ARG A 99 -1.43 -19.16 20.03
N SER A 100 -0.61 -18.16 20.34
CA SER A 100 0.84 -18.30 20.49
C SER A 100 1.39 -17.22 21.44
N PRO A 101 1.19 -17.39 22.77
CA PRO A 101 1.56 -16.39 23.78
C PRO A 101 3.04 -15.96 23.71
N ALA A 102 3.96 -16.93 23.54
CA ALA A 102 5.39 -16.65 23.46
C ALA A 102 5.75 -15.81 22.22
N GLN A 103 5.10 -16.06 21.08
CA GLN A 103 5.31 -15.28 19.86
C GLN A 103 4.73 -13.87 20.00
N ALA A 104 3.54 -13.72 20.62
CA ALA A 104 2.96 -12.41 20.89
C ALA A 104 3.86 -11.56 21.80
N LYS A 105 4.44 -12.17 22.84
CA LYS A 105 5.39 -11.51 23.74
C LYS A 105 6.65 -11.05 22.97
N ALA A 106 7.31 -11.96 22.25
CA ALA A 106 8.51 -11.64 21.49
C ALA A 106 8.27 -10.55 20.44
N PHE A 107 7.11 -10.60 19.78
CA PHE A 107 6.69 -9.58 18.84
C PHE A 107 6.43 -8.23 19.53
N GLY A 108 5.75 -8.21 20.67
CA GLY A 108 5.50 -6.99 21.44
C GLY A 108 6.80 -6.32 21.91
N GLU A 109 7.77 -7.10 22.39
CA GLU A 109 9.10 -6.62 22.77
C GLU A 109 9.85 -6.05 21.56
N PHE A 110 9.85 -6.77 20.44
CA PHE A 110 10.46 -6.27 19.20
C PHE A 110 9.77 -4.98 18.70
N TRP A 111 8.44 -4.94 18.73
CA TRP A 111 7.66 -3.77 18.32
C TRP A 111 7.96 -2.55 19.20
N ALA A 112 8.10 -2.72 20.52
CA ALA A 112 8.55 -1.64 21.41
C ALA A 112 9.92 -1.11 21.00
N GLY A 113 10.85 -2.00 20.62
CA GLY A 113 12.16 -1.61 20.05
C GLY A 113 12.03 -0.85 18.73
N VAL A 114 11.12 -1.27 17.85
CA VAL A 114 10.82 -0.57 16.60
C VAL A 114 10.30 0.84 16.88
N LEU A 115 9.34 0.99 17.80
CA LEU A 115 8.78 2.29 18.18
C LEU A 115 9.82 3.21 18.83
N ALA A 116 10.72 2.66 19.65
CA ALA A 116 11.83 3.43 20.23
C ALA A 116 12.78 3.97 19.16
N ALA A 117 13.09 3.16 18.13
CA ALA A 117 13.95 3.57 17.02
C ALA A 117 13.26 4.57 16.07
N ALA A 118 11.99 4.31 15.74
CA ALA A 118 11.23 5.09 14.75
C ALA A 118 10.59 6.37 15.32
N GLY A 119 10.39 6.42 16.63
CA GLY A 119 9.49 7.37 17.27
C GLY A 119 8.06 6.83 17.27
N ASP A 120 7.41 6.87 18.44
CA ASP A 120 6.04 6.40 18.61
C ASP A 120 5.02 7.50 18.25
N SER A 121 4.69 7.60 16.97
CA SER A 121 3.71 8.55 16.45
C SER A 121 2.69 7.83 15.56
N PRO A 122 1.66 7.20 16.17
CA PRO A 122 0.62 6.49 15.43
C PRO A 122 -0.06 7.42 14.43
N GLY A 123 -0.28 6.96 13.22
CA GLY A 123 -0.80 7.76 12.11
C GLY A 123 0.29 8.50 11.32
N THR A 124 1.50 8.64 11.85
CA THR A 124 2.64 9.29 11.18
C THR A 124 3.78 8.32 10.89
N THR A 125 4.44 7.78 11.92
CA THR A 125 5.59 6.87 11.78
C THR A 125 5.15 5.42 11.66
N TRP A 126 3.95 5.08 12.13
CA TRP A 126 3.36 3.75 12.02
C TRP A 126 1.83 3.81 12.00
N GLU A 127 1.18 2.72 11.58
CA GLU A 127 -0.28 2.58 11.63
C GLU A 127 -0.69 1.11 11.59
N MET A 128 -2.00 0.83 11.67
CA MET A 128 -2.58 -0.49 11.47
C MET A 128 -3.20 -0.57 10.07
N LYS A 129 -2.82 -1.57 9.27
CA LYS A 129 -3.59 -1.93 8.08
C LYS A 129 -4.98 -2.43 8.50
N PRO A 130 -6.06 -2.03 7.80
CA PRO A 130 -7.41 -2.38 8.18
C PRO A 130 -7.62 -3.90 8.10
N ASN A 131 -8.55 -4.42 8.91
CA ASN A 131 -8.89 -5.85 8.95
C ASN A 131 -9.40 -6.41 7.60
N SER A 132 -9.88 -5.55 6.71
CA SER A 132 -10.28 -5.90 5.34
C SER A 132 -9.11 -6.03 4.36
N ALA A 133 -7.90 -5.61 4.73
CA ALA A 133 -6.73 -5.77 3.88
C ALA A 133 -6.34 -7.25 3.77
N ARG A 134 -5.74 -7.64 2.64
CA ARG A 134 -5.18 -9.00 2.44
C ARG A 134 -4.20 -9.42 3.54
N THR A 135 -3.53 -8.44 4.13
CA THR A 135 -2.52 -8.62 5.17
C THR A 135 -2.71 -7.58 6.28
N PRO A 136 -3.63 -7.81 7.24
CA PRO A 136 -3.85 -6.89 8.34
C PRO A 136 -2.69 -6.99 9.34
N GLY A 137 -2.43 -5.88 10.03
CA GLY A 137 -1.34 -5.79 11.01
C GLY A 137 -0.65 -4.43 11.01
N PRO A 138 0.28 -4.21 11.95
CA PRO A 138 1.01 -2.97 12.03
C PRO A 138 1.94 -2.80 10.85
N VAL A 139 2.19 -1.55 10.49
CA VAL A 139 3.14 -1.16 9.45
C VAL A 139 3.97 0.02 9.92
N LEU A 140 5.23 0.03 9.52
CA LEU A 140 6.13 1.16 9.73
C LEU A 140 6.18 2.02 8.46
N LYS A 141 6.20 3.33 8.63
CA LYS A 141 6.23 4.32 7.56
C LYS A 141 7.51 5.14 7.61
N ALA A 142 8.25 5.19 6.50
CA ALA A 142 9.37 6.11 6.34
C ALA A 142 8.93 7.32 5.51
N TYR A 143 9.43 8.51 5.85
CA TYR A 143 9.24 9.69 5.02
C TYR A 143 10.16 9.63 3.81
N ASN A 144 9.58 9.71 2.61
CA ASN A 144 10.31 9.76 1.36
C ASN A 144 10.43 11.22 0.91
N ALA A 145 11.63 11.79 1.04
CA ALA A 145 11.91 13.18 0.69
C ALA A 145 11.66 13.51 -0.79
N ALA A 146 11.87 12.56 -1.71
CA ALA A 146 11.67 12.79 -3.14
C ALA A 146 10.18 12.94 -3.50
N THR A 147 9.29 12.23 -2.79
CA THR A 147 7.84 12.27 -3.05
C THR A 147 7.06 13.09 -2.02
N GLN A 148 7.73 13.58 -0.98
CA GLN A 148 7.15 14.30 0.16
C GLN A 148 6.02 13.51 0.85
N LYS A 149 6.11 12.17 0.84
CA LYS A 149 5.07 11.27 1.35
C LYS A 149 5.65 10.28 2.35
N TRP A 150 4.84 9.93 3.35
CA TRP A 150 5.08 8.78 4.20
C TRP A 150 4.71 7.50 3.44
N VAL A 151 5.66 6.58 3.32
CA VAL A 151 5.50 5.32 2.59
C VAL A 151 5.69 4.13 3.52
N TYR A 152 4.87 3.09 3.37
CA TYR A 152 5.04 1.86 4.15
C TYR A 152 6.36 1.18 3.77
N CYS A 153 7.30 1.10 4.71
CA CYS A 153 8.59 0.46 4.48
C CYS A 153 8.68 -0.93 5.13
N LEU A 154 7.95 -1.16 6.22
CA LEU A 154 7.88 -2.45 6.92
C LEU A 154 6.43 -2.86 7.14
N THR A 155 6.12 -4.13 6.93
CA THR A 155 4.82 -4.73 7.22
C THR A 155 4.98 -5.91 8.17
N PHE A 156 4.10 -5.98 9.16
CA PHE A 156 4.11 -7.00 10.19
C PHE A 156 2.85 -7.84 10.03
N LEU A 157 3.01 -9.15 9.84
CA LEU A 157 1.96 -10.07 9.42
C LEU A 157 1.62 -11.06 10.54
N ALA A 158 0.33 -11.24 10.81
CA ALA A 158 -0.18 -12.37 11.59
C ALA A 158 -0.69 -13.46 10.65
N GLY A 159 -0.02 -14.62 10.61
CA GLY A 159 -0.39 -15.77 9.77
C GLY A 159 0.20 -17.09 10.30
N TRP A 160 0.60 -18.01 9.41
CA TRP A 160 1.29 -19.27 9.74
C TRP A 160 2.59 -19.09 10.54
N GLY A 161 3.09 -17.85 10.60
CA GLY A 161 3.97 -17.35 11.65
C GLY A 161 3.74 -15.85 11.78
N LEU A 162 4.14 -15.25 12.90
CA LEU A 162 4.36 -13.81 12.91
C LEU A 162 5.53 -13.55 11.94
N ARG A 163 5.36 -12.63 10.98
CA ARG A 163 6.39 -12.33 9.98
C ARG A 163 6.61 -10.83 9.81
N MET A 164 7.85 -10.44 9.55
CA MET A 164 8.19 -9.09 9.08
C MET A 164 8.50 -9.12 7.59
N GLU A 165 7.95 -8.19 6.83
CA GLU A 165 8.32 -7.91 5.44
C GLU A 165 8.90 -6.50 5.32
N ILE A 166 9.96 -6.35 4.54
CA ILE A 166 10.63 -5.07 4.27
C ILE A 166 10.51 -4.76 2.78
N LYS A 167 10.16 -3.52 2.41
CA LYS A 167 10.15 -3.08 1.00
C LYS A 167 11.32 -2.14 0.75
N LYS A 168 12.43 -2.68 0.25
CA LYS A 168 13.69 -1.93 0.10
C LYS A 168 13.58 -0.75 -0.85
N GLU A 169 12.74 -0.85 -1.87
CA GLU A 169 12.45 0.21 -2.84
C GLU A 169 11.74 1.43 -2.24
N PHE A 170 11.17 1.29 -1.04
CA PHE A 170 10.52 2.38 -0.31
C PHE A 170 11.36 2.90 0.84
N LEU A 171 12.59 2.38 1.00
CA LEU A 171 13.53 2.95 1.94
C LEU A 171 14.07 4.29 1.41
N PRO A 172 14.53 5.17 2.32
CA PRO A 172 15.21 6.39 1.93
C PRO A 172 16.45 6.08 1.06
N PRO A 173 16.83 6.98 0.14
CA PRO A 173 18.04 6.80 -0.66
C PRO A 173 19.28 6.52 0.19
N GLY A 174 20.03 5.47 -0.16
CA GLY A 174 21.22 5.05 0.58
C GLY A 174 20.94 4.18 1.81
N CYS A 175 19.70 3.75 2.03
CA CYS A 175 19.31 2.79 3.07
C CYS A 175 19.04 1.38 2.53
N GLU A 176 19.06 1.17 1.21
CA GLU A 176 18.65 -0.07 0.54
C GLU A 176 19.54 -1.27 0.93
N ARG A 177 20.80 -0.98 1.28
CA ARG A 177 21.81 -1.97 1.69
C ARG A 177 21.87 -2.21 3.19
N LEU A 178 21.12 -1.46 4.01
CA LEU A 178 21.16 -1.61 5.47
C LEU A 178 20.70 -3.00 5.90
N PHE A 179 19.59 -3.46 5.32
CA PHE A 179 19.11 -4.81 5.60
C PHE A 179 19.90 -5.83 4.77
N PRO A 180 20.58 -6.81 5.40
CA PRO A 180 21.30 -7.84 4.66
C PRO A 180 20.30 -8.72 3.91
N ILE A 181 20.38 -8.79 2.56
CA ILE A 181 19.79 -9.81 1.62
C ILE A 181 19.57 -9.17 0.24
N ASP A 182 20.01 -9.85 -0.84
CA ASP A 182 19.87 -9.34 -2.22
C ASP A 182 18.75 -9.99 -3.06
N HIS A 183 18.18 -11.14 -2.67
CA HIS A 183 17.42 -11.99 -3.62
C HIS A 183 16.11 -12.62 -3.14
N ALA A 184 15.62 -12.36 -1.92
CA ALA A 184 14.32 -12.92 -1.52
C ALA A 184 13.16 -12.12 -2.16
N MET A 185 12.51 -12.71 -3.15
CA MET A 185 11.30 -12.19 -3.79
C MET A 185 10.06 -12.62 -3.00
N PHE A 186 9.33 -11.66 -2.42
CA PHE A 186 7.99 -11.90 -1.90
C PHE A 186 7.07 -10.76 -2.35
N GLY A 187 6.03 -11.09 -3.12
CA GLY A 187 5.16 -10.10 -3.74
C GLY A 187 5.85 -9.29 -4.85
N ALA A 188 5.95 -7.97 -4.67
CA ALA A 188 6.24 -6.99 -5.73
C ALA A 188 7.68 -6.43 -5.73
N GLY A 189 8.64 -7.00 -5.00
CA GLY A 189 9.98 -6.40 -4.90
C GLY A 189 11.03 -7.17 -4.08
N ARG A 190 12.09 -6.45 -3.68
CA ARG A 190 13.21 -6.96 -2.86
C ARG A 190 12.81 -6.90 -1.38
N ALA A 191 12.60 -8.06 -0.77
CA ALA A 191 12.12 -8.15 0.61
C ALA A 191 13.01 -9.03 1.50
N VAL A 192 12.82 -8.90 2.81
CA VAL A 192 13.37 -9.81 3.82
C VAL A 192 12.21 -10.32 4.65
N GLU A 193 12.07 -11.64 4.76
CA GLU A 193 11.12 -12.28 5.65
C GLU A 193 11.80 -12.67 6.96
N LEU A 194 11.31 -12.15 8.09
CA LEU A 194 11.77 -12.57 9.42
C LEU A 194 10.68 -13.34 10.15
N ILE A 195 11.05 -14.48 10.74
CA ILE A 195 10.13 -15.32 11.52
C ILE A 195 10.39 -15.08 13.00
N TYR A 196 9.46 -14.46 13.72
CA TYR A 196 9.71 -14.06 15.11
C TYR A 196 9.92 -15.23 16.08
N SER A 197 9.36 -16.41 15.80
CA SER A 197 9.59 -17.61 16.62
C SER A 197 11.05 -18.08 16.65
N LYS A 198 11.89 -17.61 15.71
CA LYS A 198 13.32 -17.90 15.62
C LYS A 198 14.18 -16.64 15.80
N PHE A 199 13.63 -15.62 16.46
CA PHE A 199 14.18 -14.26 16.49
C PHE A 199 14.43 -13.75 17.92
N PRO A 200 15.40 -14.35 18.64
CA PRO A 200 15.84 -13.88 19.95
C PRO A 200 16.48 -12.48 19.88
N ALA A 201 16.67 -11.84 21.05
CA ALA A 201 17.07 -10.44 21.17
C ALA A 201 18.38 -10.09 20.44
N ASP A 202 19.36 -10.99 20.44
CA ASP A 202 20.62 -10.87 19.70
C ASP A 202 20.40 -10.81 18.18
N LYS A 203 19.42 -11.56 17.66
CA LYS A 203 19.03 -11.51 16.24
C LYS A 203 18.14 -10.32 15.90
N GLN A 204 17.42 -9.76 16.88
CA GLN A 204 16.60 -8.55 16.70
C GLN A 204 17.48 -7.30 16.49
N LYS A 205 18.59 -7.21 17.23
CA LYS A 205 19.44 -6.01 17.28
C LYS A 205 19.85 -5.46 15.91
N PRO A 206 20.39 -6.26 14.95
CA PRO A 206 20.77 -5.74 13.64
C PRO A 206 19.64 -5.04 12.89
N TYR A 207 18.39 -5.49 13.06
CA TYR A 207 17.23 -4.90 12.40
C TYR A 207 16.77 -3.62 13.07
N LEU A 208 16.83 -3.57 14.41
CA LEU A 208 16.59 -2.35 15.17
C LEU A 208 17.64 -1.28 14.84
N ASP A 209 18.91 -1.67 14.68
CA ASP A 209 19.99 -0.77 14.27
C ASP A 209 19.74 -0.21 12.85
N CYS A 210 19.25 -1.04 11.92
CA CYS A 210 18.84 -0.58 10.58
C CYS A 210 17.69 0.44 10.65
N ILE A 211 16.65 0.17 11.46
CA ILE A 211 15.52 1.08 11.62
C ILE A 211 15.99 2.39 12.24
N THR A 212 16.87 2.33 13.24
CA THR A 212 17.47 3.52 13.87
C THR A 212 18.19 4.38 12.82
N GLU A 213 19.00 3.76 11.98
CA GLU A 213 19.74 4.47 10.92
C GLU A 213 18.82 5.07 9.85
N ILE A 214 17.76 4.36 9.46
CA ILE A 214 16.72 4.89 8.57
C ILE A 214 16.08 6.14 9.17
N TYR A 215 15.66 6.07 10.43
CA TYR A 215 14.97 7.17 11.09
C TYR A 215 15.87 8.35 11.42
N ARG A 216 17.18 8.10 11.60
CA ARG A 216 18.19 9.16 11.70
C ARG A 216 18.30 9.98 10.41
N LYS A 217 18.10 9.36 9.24
CA LYS A 217 18.23 10.01 7.93
C LYS A 217 16.97 10.71 7.42
N ILE A 218 15.79 10.36 7.94
CA ILE A 218 14.50 10.91 7.47
C ILE A 218 13.88 11.92 8.42
N ARG A 219 14.40 12.06 9.65
CA ARG A 219 13.98 13.16 10.51
C ARG A 219 14.41 14.45 9.81
N PRO A 220 13.46 15.35 9.47
CA PRO A 220 13.86 16.70 9.12
C PRO A 220 14.65 17.24 10.31
N GLU A 221 15.83 17.80 10.05
CA GLU A 221 16.50 18.62 11.06
C GLU A 221 15.47 19.64 11.57
N ALA A 222 15.29 19.68 12.88
CA ALA A 222 14.36 20.59 13.54
C ALA A 222 14.78 22.05 13.36
#